data_AF-A0A925MPF7-F1
#
_entry.id   AF-A0A925MPF7-F1
#
_cell.length_a   1.000
_cell.length_b   1.000
_cell.length_c   1.000
_cell.angle_alpha   90.00
_cell.angle_beta   90.00
_cell.angle_gamma   90.00
#
_symmetry.space_group_name_H-M   'P 1'
#
loop_
_entity.id
_entity.type
_entity.pdbx_description
1 polymer ?
#
loop_
_entity_poly.entity_id
_entity_poly.type
_entity_poly.pdbx_seq_one_letter_code
_entity_poly.pdbx_strand_id
1 'polypeptide(L)'
;MPRSLIALAFLLLTCLTQAEHVIVTGGPALRKWENNRVTEDQHDRWWANFVRASTLRIAEIRLAYGSDAPIVWLVYRPSYESRGREDGKPYTAWISEQASKRRATLIWFNSTGDFISKLNSRPRNSVKTFDYFGHSNKFAFMFDYGADIMAVSTAWLHERDIPRLKSSIYASSAYCKSWGCHTG
;
A
#
# COMPACT_ATOMS: atom_id res chain seq x y z
N MET A 1 21.65 -24.65 52.84
CA MET A 1 21.87 -25.11 51.45
C MET A 1 20.63 -25.88 51.00
N PRO A 2 20.10 -25.76 49.77
CA PRO A 2 20.08 -24.68 48.76
C PRO A 2 18.67 -23.97 48.76
N ARG A 3 18.41 -22.69 48.44
CA ARG A 3 18.74 -21.85 47.28
C ARG A 3 18.48 -22.51 45.92
N SER A 4 17.21 -22.79 45.63
CA SER A 4 16.71 -23.07 44.28
C SER A 4 15.75 -21.93 43.91
N LEU A 5 16.19 -20.86 43.27
CA LEU A 5 16.33 -20.78 41.80
C LEU A 5 15.14 -21.42 41.08
N ILE A 6 13.95 -20.87 41.25
CA ILE A 6 12.98 -20.80 40.15
C ILE A 6 12.66 -19.32 39.97
N ALA A 7 13.70 -18.61 39.53
CA ALA A 7 13.55 -17.35 38.86
C ALA A 7 12.85 -17.62 37.51
N LEU A 8 11.94 -16.72 37.16
CA LEU A 8 11.81 -16.26 35.77
C LEU A 8 11.24 -17.26 34.75
N ALA A 9 10.04 -17.77 35.00
CA ALA A 9 9.10 -18.10 33.91
C ALA A 9 8.11 -16.96 33.69
N PHE A 10 8.59 -15.71 33.72
CA PHE A 10 7.98 -14.70 32.85
C PHE A 10 8.34 -15.18 31.45
N LEU A 11 7.43 -15.93 30.82
CA LEU A 11 7.32 -15.94 29.38
C LEU A 11 7.29 -14.46 28.99
N LEU A 12 8.45 -13.94 28.62
CA LEU A 12 8.58 -12.95 27.58
C LEU A 12 7.91 -13.60 26.37
N LEU A 13 6.57 -13.53 26.31
CA LEU A 13 5.92 -13.14 25.07
C LEU A 13 6.49 -11.74 24.76
N THR A 14 7.74 -11.71 24.31
CA THR A 14 8.05 -10.84 23.20
C THR A 14 7.07 -11.29 22.15
N CYS A 15 5.94 -10.57 22.09
CA CYS A 15 5.24 -10.41 20.83
C CYS A 15 6.31 -9.78 19.93
N LEU A 16 7.15 -10.63 19.33
CA LEU A 16 8.00 -10.28 18.22
C LEU A 16 6.98 -9.77 17.23
N THR A 17 6.80 -8.45 17.20
CA THR A 17 5.94 -7.80 16.23
C THR A 17 6.57 -8.18 14.92
N GLN A 18 5.98 -9.17 14.26
CA GLN A 18 6.56 -9.74 13.07
C GLN A 18 6.68 -8.59 12.09
N ALA A 19 7.89 -8.38 11.59
CA ALA A 19 8.16 -7.22 10.78
C ALA A 19 7.26 -7.25 9.54
N GLU A 20 6.57 -6.14 9.29
CA GLU A 20 5.60 -6.04 8.21
C GLU A 20 6.23 -5.39 6.99
N HIS A 21 5.83 -5.90 5.83
CA HIS A 21 6.13 -5.32 4.53
C HIS A 21 4.89 -4.61 4.02
N VAL A 22 4.96 -3.30 3.94
CA VAL A 22 3.84 -2.44 3.57
C VAL A 22 3.89 -2.17 2.06
N ILE A 23 2.81 -2.50 1.38
CA ILE A 23 2.60 -2.16 -0.04
C ILE A 23 1.40 -1.22 -0.12
N VAL A 24 1.56 -0.11 -0.83
CA VAL A 24 0.50 0.89 -1.04
C VAL A 24 0.18 0.96 -2.52
N THR A 25 -1.10 0.88 -2.85
CA THR A 25 -1.59 0.87 -4.23
C THR A 25 -2.57 2.02 -4.44
N GLY A 26 -2.20 2.94 -5.33
CA GLY A 26 -3.11 3.93 -5.90
C GLY A 26 -4.11 3.28 -6.86
N GLY A 27 -4.93 4.10 -7.48
CA GLY A 27 -6.00 3.65 -8.38
C GLY A 27 -5.84 4.16 -9.82
N PRO A 28 -6.48 3.47 -10.77
CA PRO A 28 -6.47 3.86 -12.18
C PRO A 28 -7.40 5.06 -12.45
N ALA A 29 -7.18 5.73 -13.56
CA ALA A 29 -8.12 6.65 -14.19
C ALA A 29 -9.39 5.93 -14.69
N LEU A 30 -10.46 6.69 -14.93
CA LEU A 30 -11.64 6.21 -15.65
C LEU A 30 -11.36 6.10 -17.16
N ARG A 31 -11.95 5.09 -17.81
CA ARG A 31 -11.87 4.87 -19.25
C ARG A 31 -12.33 6.08 -20.04
N LYS A 32 -13.41 6.74 -19.62
CA LYS A 32 -13.90 7.95 -20.31
C LYS A 32 -12.84 9.05 -20.36
N TRP A 33 -12.04 9.19 -19.31
CA TRP A 33 -10.99 10.20 -19.24
C TRP A 33 -9.76 9.78 -20.03
N GLU A 34 -9.37 8.50 -19.96
CA GLU A 34 -8.28 7.97 -20.80
C GLU A 34 -8.61 8.10 -22.30
N ASN A 35 -9.85 7.83 -22.70
CA ASN A 35 -10.27 7.95 -24.10
C ASN A 35 -10.26 9.41 -24.61
N ASN A 36 -10.25 10.41 -23.72
CA ASN A 36 -10.16 11.83 -24.07
C ASN A 36 -8.71 12.33 -24.16
N ARG A 37 -7.72 11.52 -23.75
CA ARG A 37 -6.30 11.84 -23.93
C ARG A 37 -5.84 11.52 -25.35
N VAL A 38 -4.80 12.22 -25.79
CA VAL A 38 -4.02 11.79 -26.96
C VAL A 38 -3.48 10.38 -26.72
N THR A 39 -3.39 9.58 -27.78
CA THR A 39 -3.08 8.13 -27.70
C THR A 39 -1.79 7.86 -26.94
N GLU A 40 -0.79 8.72 -27.11
CA GLU A 40 0.54 8.63 -26.51
C GLU A 40 0.52 8.81 -24.98
N ASP A 41 -0.46 9.53 -24.45
CA ASP A 41 -0.61 9.82 -23.02
C ASP A 41 -1.56 8.85 -22.31
N GLN A 42 -2.13 7.86 -23.03
CA GLN A 42 -3.01 6.86 -22.43
C GLN A 42 -2.19 5.79 -21.71
N HIS A 43 -2.41 5.64 -20.40
CA HIS A 43 -1.63 4.73 -19.56
C HIS A 43 -2.49 3.81 -18.69
N ASP A 44 -3.75 4.19 -18.37
CA ASP A 44 -4.64 3.44 -17.46
C ASP A 44 -5.74 2.68 -18.19
N ARG A 45 -5.42 2.21 -19.40
CA ARG A 45 -6.36 1.42 -20.20
C ARG A 45 -6.75 0.12 -19.49
N TRP A 46 -5.84 -0.48 -18.71
CA TRP A 46 -6.10 -1.66 -17.89
C TRP A 46 -6.27 -1.29 -16.41
N TRP A 47 -7.39 -1.71 -15.81
CA TRP A 47 -7.75 -1.36 -14.42
C TRP A 47 -6.73 -1.85 -13.38
N ALA A 48 -6.01 -2.94 -13.68
CA ALA A 48 -5.16 -3.65 -12.73
C ALA A 48 -3.67 -3.33 -12.87
N ASN A 49 -3.26 -2.27 -13.59
CA ASN A 49 -1.85 -1.87 -13.73
C ASN A 49 -1.10 -1.90 -12.38
N PHE A 50 -1.56 -1.11 -11.41
CA PHE A 50 -0.91 -1.01 -10.10
C PHE A 50 -1.17 -2.23 -9.21
N VAL A 51 -2.35 -2.84 -9.31
CA VAL A 51 -2.68 -4.08 -8.60
C VAL A 51 -1.73 -5.20 -9.00
N ARG A 52 -1.45 -5.35 -10.29
CA ARG A 52 -0.54 -6.38 -10.82
C ARG A 52 0.88 -6.16 -10.31
N ALA A 53 1.41 -4.95 -10.40
CA ALA A 53 2.73 -4.62 -9.87
C ALA A 53 2.82 -4.94 -8.38
N SER A 54 1.82 -4.55 -7.59
CA SER A 54 1.73 -4.86 -6.16
C SER A 54 1.74 -6.36 -5.90
N THR A 55 0.98 -7.15 -6.68
CA THR A 55 0.96 -8.61 -6.51
C THR A 55 2.28 -9.30 -6.87
N LEU A 56 3.06 -8.75 -7.81
CA LEU A 56 4.40 -9.23 -8.13
C LEU A 56 5.36 -8.90 -6.98
N ARG A 57 5.26 -7.67 -6.45
CA ARG A 57 6.06 -7.24 -5.30
C ARG A 57 5.84 -8.11 -4.06
N ILE A 58 4.61 -8.56 -3.81
CA ILE A 58 4.31 -9.54 -2.76
C ILE A 58 5.12 -10.83 -2.95
N ALA A 59 5.22 -11.34 -4.18
CA ALA A 59 5.98 -12.55 -4.47
C ALA A 59 7.48 -12.32 -4.25
N GLU A 60 8.02 -11.20 -4.74
CA GLU A 60 9.43 -10.83 -4.54
C GLU A 60 9.81 -10.72 -3.06
N ILE A 61 8.97 -10.07 -2.26
CA ILE A 61 9.19 -9.94 -0.82
C ILE A 61 9.24 -11.30 -0.17
N ARG A 62 8.38 -12.24 -0.55
CA ARG A 62 8.42 -13.60 -0.01
C ARG A 62 9.61 -14.42 -0.45
N LEU A 63 10.12 -14.17 -1.66
CA LEU A 63 11.38 -14.76 -2.10
C LEU A 63 12.56 -14.24 -1.27
N ALA A 64 12.57 -12.94 -0.94
CA ALA A 64 13.66 -12.31 -0.22
C ALA A 64 13.61 -12.47 1.32
N TYR A 65 12.41 -12.51 1.91
CA TYR A 65 12.21 -12.45 3.36
C TYR A 65 11.50 -13.68 3.95
N GLY A 66 11.16 -14.66 3.11
CA GLY A 66 10.52 -15.92 3.49
C GLY A 66 9.05 -16.03 3.07
N SER A 67 8.59 -17.27 2.85
CA SER A 67 7.22 -17.59 2.38
C SER A 67 6.10 -17.01 3.23
N ASP A 68 6.38 -16.80 4.52
CA ASP A 68 5.42 -16.34 5.54
C ASP A 68 5.72 -14.91 6.01
N ALA A 69 6.51 -14.15 5.25
CA ALA A 69 6.71 -12.72 5.48
C ALA A 69 5.34 -12.00 5.56
N PRO A 70 5.06 -11.24 6.65
CA PRO A 70 3.80 -10.51 6.80
C PRO A 70 3.72 -9.39 5.78
N ILE A 71 2.63 -9.39 5.03
CA ILE A 71 2.34 -8.34 4.05
C ILE A 71 1.11 -7.57 4.52
N VAL A 72 1.23 -6.26 4.58
CA VAL A 72 0.09 -5.34 4.67
C VAL A 72 -0.06 -4.64 3.33
N TRP A 73 -1.23 -4.78 2.71
CA TRP A 73 -1.51 -4.21 1.42
C TRP A 73 -2.59 -3.13 1.54
N LEU A 74 -2.18 -1.86 1.51
CA LEU A 74 -3.08 -0.72 1.52
C LEU A 74 -3.51 -0.38 0.10
N VAL A 75 -4.81 -0.30 -0.16
CA VAL A 75 -5.34 -0.01 -1.51
C VAL A 75 -6.33 1.16 -1.46
N TYR A 76 -6.14 2.15 -2.34
CA TYR A 76 -7.06 3.28 -2.47
C TYR A 76 -8.38 2.83 -3.11
N ARG A 77 -9.41 2.68 -2.29
CA ARG A 77 -10.69 2.07 -2.69
C ARG A 77 -11.50 2.90 -3.69
N PRO A 78 -11.64 4.23 -3.56
CA PRO A 78 -12.58 5.00 -4.38
C PRO A 78 -12.36 4.87 -5.88
N SER A 79 -11.10 4.84 -6.34
CA SER A 79 -10.80 4.69 -7.77
C SER A 79 -11.25 3.34 -8.34
N TYR A 80 -11.08 2.25 -7.59
CA TYR A 80 -11.51 0.93 -8.06
C TYR A 80 -13.04 0.75 -8.01
N GLU A 81 -13.72 1.43 -7.08
CA GLU A 81 -15.19 1.47 -7.07
C GLU A 81 -15.74 2.26 -8.27
N SER A 82 -15.18 3.45 -8.53
CA SER A 82 -15.61 4.27 -9.68
C SER A 82 -15.29 3.62 -11.01
N ARG A 83 -14.08 3.08 -11.17
CA ARG A 83 -13.68 2.35 -12.38
C ARG A 83 -14.46 1.05 -12.56
N GLY A 84 -14.75 0.33 -11.47
CA GLY A 84 -15.58 -0.88 -11.51
C GLY A 84 -17.02 -0.60 -11.90
N ARG A 85 -17.60 0.52 -11.42
CA ARG A 85 -18.93 0.96 -11.83
C ARG A 85 -18.99 1.32 -13.32
N GLU A 86 -17.98 1.99 -13.85
CA GLU A 86 -17.88 2.31 -15.28
C GLU A 86 -17.78 1.05 -16.14
N ASP A 87 -16.92 0.11 -15.75
CA ASP A 87 -16.68 -1.12 -16.52
C ASP A 87 -17.75 -2.22 -16.26
N GLY A 88 -18.67 -2.00 -15.32
CA GLY A 88 -19.64 -3.02 -14.88
C GLY A 88 -18.98 -4.25 -14.23
N LYS A 89 -17.87 -4.06 -13.50
CA LYS A 89 -17.03 -5.13 -12.92
C LYS A 89 -16.84 -4.97 -11.40
N PRO A 90 -16.73 -6.08 -10.65
CA PRO A 90 -16.57 -6.05 -9.20
C PRO A 90 -15.09 -5.96 -8.77
N TYR A 91 -14.37 -4.90 -9.18
CA TYR A 91 -12.91 -4.83 -8.98
C TYR A 91 -12.47 -4.91 -7.51
N THR A 92 -13.23 -4.35 -6.57
CA THR A 92 -12.92 -4.46 -5.14
C THR A 92 -13.01 -5.90 -4.63
N ALA A 93 -13.93 -6.70 -5.16
CA ALA A 93 -14.02 -8.13 -4.85
C ALA A 93 -12.81 -8.89 -5.42
N TRP A 94 -12.42 -8.63 -6.66
CA TRP A 94 -11.24 -9.26 -7.27
C TRP A 94 -9.94 -8.89 -6.56
N ILE A 95 -9.77 -7.65 -6.11
CA ILE A 95 -8.61 -7.24 -5.29
C ILE A 95 -8.61 -7.99 -3.95
N SER A 96 -9.76 -8.11 -3.30
CA SER A 96 -9.90 -8.88 -2.05
C SER A 96 -9.53 -10.35 -2.24
N GLU A 97 -9.94 -10.94 -3.36
CA GLU A 97 -9.54 -12.29 -3.75
C GLU A 97 -8.03 -12.40 -3.98
N GLN A 98 -7.42 -11.42 -4.66
CA GLN A 98 -5.96 -11.40 -4.87
C GLN A 98 -5.18 -11.31 -3.55
N ALA A 99 -5.68 -10.54 -2.58
CA ALA A 99 -5.08 -10.44 -1.26
C ALA A 99 -5.19 -11.76 -0.49
N SER A 100 -6.38 -12.38 -0.50
CA SER A 100 -6.63 -13.67 0.13
C SER A 100 -5.77 -14.78 -0.46
N LYS A 101 -5.72 -14.91 -1.79
CA LYS A 101 -4.86 -15.86 -2.51
C LYS A 101 -3.39 -15.73 -2.13
N ARG A 102 -2.97 -14.53 -1.75
CA ARG A 102 -1.61 -14.20 -1.34
C ARG A 102 -1.46 -14.06 0.16
N ARG A 103 -2.42 -14.42 1.01
CA ARG A 103 -2.28 -14.28 2.47
C ARG A 103 -1.73 -12.90 2.88
N ALA A 104 -2.22 -11.84 2.24
CA ALA A 104 -1.85 -10.47 2.53
C ALA A 104 -2.99 -9.78 3.29
N THR A 105 -2.66 -9.00 4.32
CA THR A 105 -3.64 -8.23 5.08
C THR A 105 -4.06 -7.03 4.25
N LEU A 106 -5.23 -7.12 3.61
CA LEU A 106 -5.79 -6.03 2.80
C LEU A 106 -6.39 -4.96 3.71
N ILE A 107 -5.96 -3.72 3.51
CA ILE A 107 -6.52 -2.55 4.18
C ILE A 107 -6.96 -1.56 3.10
N TRP A 108 -8.27 -1.37 2.97
CA TRP A 108 -8.81 -0.32 2.13
C TRP A 108 -8.58 1.05 2.76
N PHE A 109 -8.26 2.09 1.99
CA PHE A 109 -8.31 3.47 2.46
C PHE A 109 -9.01 4.38 1.44
N ASN A 110 -9.59 5.47 1.94
CA ASN A 110 -10.52 6.32 1.16
C ASN A 110 -10.07 7.79 1.05
N SER A 111 -9.05 8.21 1.79
CA SER A 111 -8.53 9.59 1.76
C SER A 111 -7.11 9.65 2.33
N THR A 112 -6.46 10.81 2.21
CA THR A 112 -5.13 11.06 2.80
C THR A 112 -5.13 10.90 4.32
N GLY A 113 -6.13 11.45 5.02
CA GLY A 113 -6.23 11.33 6.47
C GLY A 113 -6.44 9.88 6.92
N ASP A 114 -7.26 9.13 6.18
CA ASP A 114 -7.51 7.71 6.42
C ASP A 114 -6.27 6.85 6.16
N PHE A 115 -5.54 7.12 5.06
CA PHE A 115 -4.24 6.50 4.77
C PHE A 115 -3.25 6.72 5.91
N ILE A 116 -3.05 7.97 6.33
CA ILE A 116 -2.13 8.33 7.42
C ILE A 116 -2.52 7.61 8.70
N SER A 117 -3.82 7.60 9.05
CA SER A 117 -4.33 6.91 10.23
C SER A 117 -4.02 5.40 10.20
N LYS A 118 -4.29 4.75 9.06
CA LYS A 118 -4.05 3.31 8.86
C LYS A 118 -2.57 2.96 8.90
N LEU A 119 -1.72 3.76 8.26
CA LEU A 119 -0.26 3.56 8.31
C LEU A 119 0.28 3.80 9.73
N ASN A 120 -0.18 4.85 10.41
CA ASN A 120 0.24 5.15 11.79
C ASN A 120 -0.27 4.16 12.85
N SER A 121 -1.17 3.25 12.47
CA SER A 121 -1.64 2.15 13.33
C SER A 121 -0.65 0.98 13.39
N ARG A 122 0.39 0.98 12.53
CA ARG A 122 1.40 -0.06 12.53
C ARG A 122 2.19 -0.08 13.85
N PRO A 123 2.58 -1.25 14.37
CA PRO A 123 3.37 -1.32 15.59
C PRO A 123 4.71 -0.57 15.45
N ARG A 124 5.24 -0.10 16.58
CA ARG A 124 6.56 0.56 16.62
C ARG A 124 7.62 -0.39 16.04
N ASN A 125 8.53 0.14 15.22
CA ASN A 125 9.68 -0.59 14.66
C ASN A 125 9.29 -1.88 13.89
N SER A 126 8.10 -1.90 13.27
CA SER A 126 7.58 -3.07 12.55
C SER A 126 7.74 -2.98 11.04
N VAL A 127 7.65 -1.79 10.45
CA VAL A 127 7.70 -1.62 8.98
C VAL A 127 9.13 -1.77 8.49
N LYS A 128 9.42 -2.87 7.78
CA LYS A 128 10.74 -3.15 7.17
C LYS A 128 10.83 -2.65 5.74
N THR A 129 9.75 -2.78 4.98
CA THR A 129 9.68 -2.21 3.63
C THR A 129 8.40 -1.43 3.46
N PHE A 130 8.50 -0.35 2.67
CA PHE A 130 7.37 0.42 2.20
C PHE A 130 7.51 0.58 0.69
N ASP A 131 6.55 0.05 -0.07
CA ASP A 131 6.54 0.12 -1.52
C ASP A 131 5.26 0.83 -2.01
N TYR A 132 5.38 1.88 -2.81
CA TYR A 132 4.24 2.57 -3.42
C TYR A 132 4.12 2.28 -4.93
N PHE A 133 2.92 1.88 -5.36
CA PHE A 133 2.54 1.67 -6.75
C PHE A 133 1.34 2.53 -7.12
N GLY A 134 1.53 3.51 -7.98
CA GLY A 134 0.47 4.42 -8.40
C GLY A 134 1.03 5.57 -9.21
N HIS A 135 0.16 6.54 -9.47
CA HIS A 135 0.55 7.81 -10.06
C HIS A 135 1.32 8.66 -9.07
N SER A 136 2.20 9.50 -9.59
CA SER A 136 2.92 10.43 -8.74
C SER A 136 3.52 11.57 -9.53
N ASN A 137 3.93 12.58 -8.79
CA ASN A 137 4.75 13.67 -9.27
C ASN A 137 5.90 13.91 -8.27
N LYS A 138 6.71 14.94 -8.51
CA LYS A 138 7.86 15.29 -7.66
C LYS A 138 7.54 15.44 -6.16
N PHE A 139 6.31 15.79 -5.81
CA PHE A 139 5.92 16.19 -4.46
C PHE A 139 4.91 15.26 -3.79
N ALA A 140 4.29 14.34 -4.54
CA ALA A 140 3.16 13.58 -4.01
C ALA A 140 3.01 12.17 -4.59
N PHE A 141 2.60 11.24 -3.72
CA PHE A 141 1.95 10.00 -4.12
C PHE A 141 0.48 10.28 -4.41
N MET A 142 0.06 10.10 -5.66
CA MET A 142 -1.29 10.44 -6.11
C MET A 142 -2.15 9.18 -6.05
N PHE A 143 -2.97 9.07 -5.00
CA PHE A 143 -3.79 7.87 -4.76
C PHE A 143 -4.82 7.65 -5.87
N ASP A 144 -5.21 8.73 -6.53
CA ASP A 144 -5.92 8.73 -7.80
C ASP A 144 -5.24 9.65 -8.82
N TYR A 145 -5.55 9.46 -10.09
CA TYR A 145 -5.29 10.45 -11.12
C TYR A 145 -6.25 10.19 -12.28
N GLY A 146 -7.19 11.10 -12.53
CA GLY A 146 -8.25 10.83 -13.51
C GLY A 146 -9.34 9.88 -13.00
N ALA A 147 -9.54 9.73 -11.69
CA ALA A 147 -10.63 8.90 -11.16
C ALA A 147 -11.97 9.67 -11.05
N ASP A 148 -11.91 11.00 -10.99
CA ASP A 148 -13.07 11.89 -10.94
C ASP A 148 -12.97 12.96 -12.03
N ILE A 149 -11.88 13.74 -12.02
CA ILE A 149 -11.58 14.79 -12.99
C ILE A 149 -10.40 14.37 -13.87
N MET A 150 -10.51 14.54 -15.19
CA MET A 150 -9.46 14.20 -16.16
C MET A 150 -8.12 14.86 -15.78
N ALA A 151 -7.04 14.08 -15.77
CA ALA A 151 -5.68 14.54 -15.50
C ALA A 151 -5.48 15.27 -14.16
N VAL A 152 -6.30 14.98 -13.15
CA VAL A 152 -6.22 15.55 -11.80
C VAL A 152 -6.29 14.44 -10.75
N SER A 153 -5.53 14.60 -9.66
CA SER A 153 -5.69 13.82 -8.44
C SER A 153 -6.54 14.61 -7.44
N THR A 154 -7.50 13.93 -6.82
CA THR A 154 -8.33 14.47 -5.74
C THR A 154 -7.91 13.94 -4.36
N ALA A 155 -7.05 12.93 -4.32
CA ALA A 155 -6.48 12.38 -3.10
C ALA A 155 -4.99 12.02 -3.28
N TRP A 156 -4.13 12.56 -2.42
CA TRP A 156 -2.69 12.36 -2.48
C TRP A 156 -2.04 12.42 -1.10
N LEU A 157 -0.86 11.82 -0.97
CA LEU A 157 0.07 12.09 0.15
C LEU A 157 1.13 13.07 -0.35
N HIS A 158 1.08 14.33 0.11
CA HIS A 158 2.07 15.34 -0.26
C HIS A 158 3.31 15.23 0.63
N GLU A 159 4.46 15.73 0.19
CA GLU A 159 5.67 15.87 1.03
C GLU A 159 5.41 16.65 2.33
N ARG A 160 4.38 17.51 2.35
CA ARG A 160 3.97 18.32 3.51
C ARG A 160 3.18 17.50 4.53
N ASP A 161 2.70 16.32 4.13
CA ASP A 161 2.05 15.36 5.01
C ASP A 161 3.04 14.41 5.69
N ILE A 162 4.29 14.34 5.24
CA ILE A 162 5.31 13.46 5.82
C ILE A 162 5.49 13.66 7.33
N PRO A 163 5.49 14.90 7.89
CA PRO A 163 5.54 15.09 9.34
C PRO A 163 4.36 14.49 10.11
N ARG A 164 3.26 14.16 9.43
CA ARG A 164 2.07 13.51 10.02
C ARG A 164 2.23 11.99 10.08
N LEU A 165 3.23 11.42 9.41
CA LEU A 165 3.58 10.00 9.50
C LEU A 165 4.41 9.76 10.77
N LYS A 166 4.05 8.70 11.51
CA LYS A 166 4.79 8.28 12.70
C LYS A 166 6.07 7.58 12.28
N SER A 167 7.20 8.30 12.29
CA SER A 167 8.52 7.72 12.02
C SER A 167 8.84 6.50 12.89
N SER A 168 8.28 6.44 14.10
CA SER A 168 8.48 5.35 15.04
C SER A 168 7.94 3.98 14.59
N ILE A 169 7.07 3.91 13.57
CA ILE A 169 6.60 2.62 13.04
C ILE A 169 7.66 1.92 12.19
N TYR A 170 8.61 2.67 11.63
CA TYR A 170 9.64 2.16 10.74
C TYR A 170 10.79 1.54 11.51
N ALA A 171 11.29 0.41 11.02
CA ALA A 171 12.55 -0.14 11.49
C ALA A 171 13.71 0.82 11.18
N SER A 172 14.78 0.81 11.99
CA SER A 172 15.97 1.63 11.72
C SER A 172 16.62 1.34 10.36
N SER A 173 16.44 0.11 9.84
CA SER A 173 16.88 -0.33 8.52
C SER A 173 15.75 -0.39 7.48
N ALA A 174 14.64 0.32 7.72
CA ALA A 174 13.50 0.29 6.81
C ALA A 174 13.88 0.81 5.42
N TYR A 175 13.45 0.10 4.39
CA TYR A 175 13.63 0.49 3.00
C TYR A 175 12.30 1.00 2.42
N CYS A 176 12.29 2.23 1.91
CA CYS A 176 11.12 2.85 1.31
C CYS A 176 11.38 3.11 -0.17
N LYS A 177 10.49 2.66 -1.05
CA LYS A 177 10.57 2.90 -2.50
C LYS A 177 9.22 3.28 -3.08
N SER A 178 9.25 4.29 -3.95
CA SER A 178 8.14 4.58 -4.87
C SER A 178 8.48 4.06 -6.25
N TRP A 179 7.50 3.42 -6.89
CA TRP A 179 7.55 2.93 -8.27
C TRP A 179 6.72 3.81 -9.21
N GLY A 180 6.22 4.94 -8.72
CA GLY A 180 5.54 5.94 -9.53
C GLY A 180 6.50 6.88 -10.25
N CYS A 181 6.00 7.57 -11.27
CA CYS A 181 6.79 8.53 -12.04
C CYS A 181 7.25 9.71 -11.17
N HIS A 182 8.48 10.18 -11.40
CA HIS A 182 9.03 11.44 -10.85
C HIS A 182 9.26 11.50 -9.32
N THR A 183 9.12 10.40 -8.57
CA THR A 183 9.30 10.39 -7.09
C THR A 183 10.68 9.93 -6.58
N GLY A 184 11.61 9.58 -7.46
CA GLY A 184 12.99 9.16 -7.10
C GLY A 184 13.15 7.66 -6.86
#